data_AF-A0ABD4V6T9-F1
#
_entry.id   AF-A0ABD4V6T9-F1
#
_cell.length_a   1.000
_cell.length_b   1.000
_cell.length_c   1.000
_cell.angle_alpha   90.00
_cell.angle_beta   90.00
_cell.angle_gamma   90.00
#
_symmetry.space_group_name_H-M   'P 1'
#
loop_
_entity.id
_entity.type
_entity.pdbx_description
1 polymer ?
#
loop_
_entity_poly.entity_id
_entity_poly.type
_entity_poly.pdbx_seq_one_letter_code
_entity_poly.pdbx_strand_id
1 'polypeptide(L)'
;MTTAIRRVAPTPDTTGTGRFPQGFTWGTATAAYQIEGAASVEGRTPSIWDTYSHTPGRVRNGDTGDVATDHYHRWREDVAIMADLGVSAYRFSLSWPRVQPTGRGPAAQKGLDFYRALTDALLENGIEPVVTLYHWDLPQELEDAGGWPERVTSDHFADYAALAARALGDRVKTWTTLNEPWCSAFLGYGSGVHAPGRTDPVAALRAAHHLNLGHGKAVQALRAELPSSARASITLNIHHVRPLTESADDVDAARRIDALANRVFTGPILEGHYPQDLLDDTAHLTDWSFLRNGDTSTIHQPLDFLGVNYYTPTLVSAATNEAGHHSDGHGVSDHSPWPGADQVAFHRPAGSTTAMGWAVDPSGLYDLLLRLKADHPAMPLMITENGAAFDDYVNPEGEVTDPERIAYLHGHLSAVRQAIAAGVDVRGYFLWSLLDNFEWGYGYSKRFGAVYVDYPTGKRIPKASARWYADVARTGRLPEDKNDDR
;
A
#
# COMPACT_ATOMS: atom_id res chain seq x y z
N MET A 1 -33.36 28.14 -35.21
CA MET A 1 -31.99 27.61 -35.19
C MET A 1 -31.50 27.64 -33.76
N THR A 2 -31.65 26.54 -33.03
CA THR A 2 -31.02 26.37 -31.70
C THR A 2 -30.80 24.88 -31.50
N THR A 3 -29.56 24.46 -31.73
CA THR A 3 -29.14 23.06 -31.67
C THR A 3 -28.85 22.70 -30.22
N ALA A 4 -29.68 21.85 -29.62
CA ALA A 4 -29.43 21.30 -28.29
C ALA A 4 -28.38 20.18 -28.39
N ILE A 5 -27.21 20.39 -27.78
CA ILE A 5 -26.19 19.35 -27.63
C ILE A 5 -26.61 18.46 -26.46
N ARG A 6 -27.10 17.26 -26.80
CA ARG A 6 -27.39 16.20 -25.84
C ARG A 6 -26.06 15.62 -25.36
N ARG A 7 -25.70 15.83 -24.09
CA ARG A 7 -24.62 15.05 -23.44
C ARG A 7 -25.08 13.60 -23.35
N VAL A 8 -24.39 12.72 -24.08
CA VAL A 8 -24.53 11.27 -23.93
C VAL A 8 -23.70 10.87 -22.72
N ALA A 9 -24.36 10.44 -21.65
CA ALA A 9 -23.70 9.72 -20.56
C ALA A 9 -23.25 8.35 -21.10
N PRO A 10 -22.03 7.87 -20.79
CA PRO A 10 -21.63 6.53 -21.20
C PRO A 10 -22.52 5.53 -20.46
N THR A 11 -23.26 4.74 -21.23
CA THR A 11 -23.92 3.51 -20.75
C THR A 11 -22.87 2.55 -20.20
N PRO A 12 -23.12 1.86 -19.07
CA PRO A 12 -22.26 0.78 -18.64
C PRO A 12 -22.33 -0.33 -19.68
N ASP A 13 -21.18 -0.68 -20.25
CA ASP A 13 -21.04 -1.83 -21.14
C ASP A 13 -21.14 -3.11 -20.32
N THR A 14 -22.37 -3.54 -20.04
CA THR A 14 -22.66 -4.88 -19.54
C THR A 14 -22.63 -5.85 -20.72
N THR A 15 -21.44 -6.16 -21.24
CA THR A 15 -21.25 -7.28 -22.18
C THR A 15 -20.34 -8.32 -21.55
N GLY A 16 -20.80 -9.58 -21.54
CA GLY A 16 -20.09 -10.75 -21.02
C GLY A 16 -18.85 -11.14 -21.83
N THR A 17 -17.93 -10.20 -22.07
CA THR A 17 -16.75 -10.35 -22.94
C THR A 17 -15.45 -10.58 -22.16
N GLY A 18 -15.50 -10.62 -20.82
CA GLY A 18 -14.33 -10.78 -19.95
C GLY A 18 -13.37 -9.58 -19.97
N ARG A 19 -13.81 -8.40 -20.43
CA ARG A 19 -12.99 -7.18 -20.56
C ARG A 19 -13.19 -6.20 -19.40
N PHE A 20 -12.14 -5.46 -19.09
CA PHE A 20 -12.16 -4.30 -18.21
C PHE A 20 -12.57 -3.03 -18.97
N PRO A 21 -13.03 -1.97 -18.28
CA PRO A 21 -13.41 -0.70 -18.92
C PRO A 21 -12.29 -0.11 -19.78
N GLN A 22 -12.67 0.59 -20.85
CA GLN A 22 -11.70 1.36 -21.63
C GLN A 22 -11.03 2.42 -20.75
N GLY A 23 -9.71 2.52 -20.83
CA GLY A 23 -8.92 3.45 -20.01
C GLY A 23 -8.63 2.94 -18.59
N PHE A 24 -8.96 1.68 -18.26
CA PHE A 24 -8.53 1.06 -17.02
C PHE A 24 -7.00 1.01 -16.93
N THR A 25 -6.43 1.52 -15.84
CA THR A 25 -4.99 1.56 -15.63
C THR A 25 -4.47 0.18 -15.21
N TRP A 26 -3.53 -0.35 -15.98
CA TRP A 26 -2.76 -1.56 -15.64
C TRP A 26 -1.36 -1.15 -15.21
N GLY A 27 -0.93 -1.58 -14.02
CA GLY A 27 0.36 -1.20 -13.48
C GLY A 27 1.01 -2.26 -12.59
N THR A 28 2.25 -1.98 -12.21
CA THR A 28 2.97 -2.71 -11.16
C THR A 28 3.43 -1.71 -10.11
N ALA A 29 3.64 -2.20 -8.88
CA ALA A 29 4.03 -1.38 -7.74
C ALA A 29 5.33 -1.87 -7.07
N THR A 30 6.08 -0.94 -6.48
CA THR A 30 7.27 -1.18 -5.64
C THR A 30 7.41 -0.08 -4.57
N ALA A 31 8.34 -0.27 -3.62
CA ALA A 31 8.71 0.72 -2.61
C ALA A 31 10.23 0.93 -2.56
N ALA A 32 10.66 2.16 -2.28
CA ALA A 32 12.04 2.61 -2.35
C ALA A 32 13.02 1.72 -1.58
N TYR A 33 12.85 1.58 -0.26
CA TYR A 33 13.77 0.77 0.56
C TYR A 33 13.76 -0.72 0.17
N GLN A 34 12.66 -1.21 -0.41
CA GLN A 34 12.55 -2.61 -0.79
C GLN A 34 13.32 -2.97 -2.06
N ILE A 35 13.54 -2.02 -2.97
CA ILE A 35 14.17 -2.28 -4.28
C ILE A 35 15.44 -1.46 -4.55
N GLU A 36 15.55 -0.23 -4.05
CA GLU A 36 16.58 0.71 -4.50
C GLU A 36 17.98 0.21 -4.18
N GLY A 37 18.21 -0.19 -2.93
CA GLY A 37 19.57 -0.37 -2.42
C GLY A 37 20.33 0.95 -2.39
N ALA A 38 21.65 0.88 -2.59
CA ALA A 38 22.52 2.05 -2.60
C ALA A 38 22.33 2.93 -1.34
N ALA A 39 22.17 2.28 -0.19
CA ALA A 39 21.69 2.89 1.06
C ALA A 39 22.58 4.02 1.58
N SER A 40 23.87 4.00 1.25
CA SER A 40 24.88 5.01 1.65
C SER A 40 25.48 5.79 0.47
N VAL A 41 24.79 5.81 -0.68
CA VAL A 41 25.26 6.44 -1.92
C VAL A 41 24.67 7.84 -2.09
N GLU A 42 25.52 8.78 -2.51
CA GLU A 42 25.15 10.14 -2.90
C GLU A 42 24.41 10.97 -1.84
N GLY A 43 24.74 10.72 -0.57
CA GLY A 43 24.29 11.55 0.55
C GLY A 43 22.95 11.15 1.15
N ARG A 44 22.37 10.00 0.75
CA ARG A 44 21.27 9.36 1.48
C ARG A 44 21.70 9.10 2.93
N THR A 45 20.86 9.49 3.90
CA THR A 45 21.04 9.13 5.33
C THR A 45 20.20 7.91 5.71
N PRO A 46 20.48 7.24 6.85
CA PRO A 46 19.68 6.12 7.31
C PRO A 46 18.20 6.48 7.51
N SER A 47 17.32 5.55 7.14
CA SER A 47 15.93 5.51 7.59
C SER A 47 15.78 4.68 8.87
N ILE A 48 14.58 4.68 9.45
CA ILE A 48 14.19 3.76 10.50
C ILE A 48 14.35 2.29 10.08
N TRP A 49 14.16 1.96 8.79
CA TRP A 49 14.34 0.60 8.30
C TRP A 49 15.80 0.19 8.15
N ASP A 50 16.71 1.14 7.89
CA ASP A 50 18.15 0.88 7.95
C ASP A 50 18.53 0.48 9.39
N THR A 51 18.15 1.29 10.38
CA THR A 51 18.41 0.99 11.81
C THR A 51 17.76 -0.32 12.25
N TYR A 52 16.50 -0.53 11.86
CA TYR A 52 15.73 -1.72 12.26
C TYR A 52 16.32 -3.00 11.66
N SER A 53 16.64 -3.03 10.37
CA SER A 53 17.20 -4.23 9.74
C SER A 53 18.61 -4.57 10.23
N HIS A 54 19.39 -3.56 10.63
CA HIS A 54 20.70 -3.76 11.25
C HIS A 54 20.64 -4.15 12.73
N THR A 55 19.45 -4.13 13.35
CA THR A 55 19.27 -4.57 14.73
C THR A 55 19.12 -6.10 14.79
N PRO A 56 19.98 -6.83 15.52
CA PRO A 56 19.92 -8.29 15.58
C PRO A 56 18.54 -8.82 15.99
N GLY A 57 18.00 -9.77 15.21
CA GLY A 57 16.73 -10.45 15.49
C GLY A 57 15.49 -9.72 15.00
N ARG A 58 15.59 -8.50 14.47
CA ARG A 58 14.44 -7.73 13.96
C ARG A 58 14.00 -8.13 12.55
N VAL A 59 14.95 -8.58 11.73
CA VAL A 59 14.69 -9.07 10.37
C VAL A 59 15.24 -10.48 10.23
N ARG A 60 14.51 -11.33 9.51
CA ARG A 60 14.91 -12.70 9.23
C ARG A 60 16.32 -12.74 8.64
N ASN A 61 17.15 -13.66 9.16
CA ASN A 61 18.55 -13.86 8.76
C ASN A 61 19.47 -12.64 8.95
N GLY A 62 18.98 -11.51 9.49
CA GLY A 62 19.71 -10.25 9.48
C GLY A 62 19.80 -9.60 8.09
N ASP A 63 18.86 -9.92 7.19
CA ASP A 63 18.77 -9.31 5.87
C ASP A 63 18.58 -7.77 6.00
N THR A 64 19.19 -7.00 5.11
CA THR A 64 19.08 -5.52 5.06
C THR A 64 18.70 -5.03 3.67
N GLY A 65 18.21 -3.79 3.57
CA GLY A 65 17.93 -3.11 2.31
C GLY A 65 19.14 -2.43 1.67
N ASP A 66 20.37 -2.73 2.10
CA ASP A 66 21.58 -2.01 1.64
C ASP A 66 21.80 -2.11 0.14
N VAL A 67 21.54 -3.30 -0.40
CA VAL A 67 21.65 -3.63 -1.83
C VAL A 67 20.28 -3.87 -2.44
N ALA A 68 19.37 -4.56 -1.75
CA ALA A 68 18.03 -4.87 -2.25
C ALA A 68 18.07 -5.55 -3.64
N THR A 69 17.39 -4.98 -4.63
CA THR A 69 17.45 -5.44 -6.02
C THR A 69 18.47 -4.63 -6.85
N ASP A 70 19.18 -3.70 -6.23
CA ASP A 70 20.09 -2.77 -6.89
C ASP A 70 19.38 -1.90 -7.94
N HIS A 71 18.09 -1.62 -7.75
CA HIS A 71 17.28 -0.82 -8.68
C HIS A 71 17.86 0.59 -8.87
N TYR A 72 18.51 1.17 -7.85
CA TYR A 72 19.14 2.49 -7.96
C TYR A 72 20.12 2.58 -9.14
N HIS A 73 20.87 1.52 -9.41
CA HIS A 73 21.80 1.45 -10.55
C HIS A 73 21.18 0.81 -11.80
N ARG A 74 20.16 -0.03 -11.62
CA ARG A 74 19.57 -0.87 -12.69
C ARG A 74 18.22 -0.43 -13.20
N TRP A 75 17.73 0.72 -12.77
CA TRP A 75 16.39 1.21 -13.12
C TRP A 75 16.09 1.21 -14.63
N ARG A 76 17.09 1.41 -15.50
CA ARG A 76 16.92 1.33 -16.97
C ARG A 76 16.51 -0.06 -17.45
N GLU A 77 17.13 -1.11 -16.88
CA GLU A 77 16.76 -2.51 -17.14
C GLU A 77 15.33 -2.76 -16.68
N ASP A 78 14.99 -2.28 -15.47
CA ASP A 78 13.66 -2.48 -14.90
C ASP A 78 12.56 -1.73 -15.68
N VAL A 79 12.82 -0.51 -16.17
CA VAL A 79 11.89 0.23 -17.04
C VAL A 79 11.70 -0.49 -18.38
N ALA A 80 12.77 -1.04 -18.97
CA ALA A 80 12.65 -1.85 -20.19
C ALA A 80 11.76 -3.08 -19.98
N ILE A 81 11.90 -3.76 -18.82
CA ILE A 81 11.00 -4.86 -18.45
C ILE A 81 9.55 -4.36 -18.33
N MET A 82 9.29 -3.21 -17.71
CA MET A 82 7.93 -2.66 -17.64
C MET A 82 7.33 -2.39 -19.02
N ALA A 83 8.12 -1.85 -19.95
CA ALA A 83 7.72 -1.64 -21.34
C ALA A 83 7.39 -2.97 -22.04
N ASP A 84 8.21 -4.00 -21.82
CA ASP A 84 7.99 -5.37 -22.32
C ASP A 84 6.78 -6.06 -21.67
N LEU A 85 6.36 -5.66 -20.47
CA LEU A 85 5.10 -6.09 -19.87
C LEU A 85 3.89 -5.34 -20.45
N GLY A 86 4.11 -4.18 -21.07
CA GLY A 86 3.02 -3.35 -21.62
C GLY A 86 2.11 -2.74 -20.55
N VAL A 87 2.63 -2.52 -19.34
CA VAL A 87 1.89 -1.78 -18.30
C VAL A 87 1.77 -0.30 -18.67
N SER A 88 0.65 0.30 -18.30
CA SER A 88 0.37 1.72 -18.57
C SER A 88 0.84 2.65 -17.47
N ALA A 89 1.15 2.13 -16.29
CA ALA A 89 1.59 2.91 -15.13
C ALA A 89 2.57 2.13 -14.26
N TYR A 90 3.45 2.85 -13.57
CA TYR A 90 4.35 2.29 -12.56
C TYR A 90 4.22 3.10 -11.27
N ARG A 91 3.81 2.41 -10.20
CA ARG A 91 3.74 2.99 -8.87
C ARG A 91 5.04 2.72 -8.13
N PHE A 92 5.70 3.77 -7.68
CA PHE A 92 6.92 3.68 -6.87
C PHE A 92 6.89 4.72 -5.75
N SER A 93 7.65 4.50 -4.69
CA SER A 93 7.80 5.51 -3.64
C SER A 93 9.09 6.32 -3.80
N LEU A 94 9.06 7.54 -3.31
CA LEU A 94 10.27 8.35 -3.14
C LEU A 94 10.91 8.04 -1.79
N SER A 95 12.24 7.93 -1.76
CA SER A 95 12.98 7.74 -0.52
C SER A 95 13.19 9.08 0.17
N TRP A 96 12.47 9.31 1.27
CA TRP A 96 12.59 10.55 2.04
C TRP A 96 14.05 10.82 2.49
N PRO A 97 14.81 9.85 3.03
CA PRO A 97 16.21 10.05 3.42
C PRO A 97 17.16 10.36 2.26
N ARG A 98 16.75 10.09 1.01
CA ARG A 98 17.50 10.47 -0.21
C ARG A 98 17.11 11.87 -0.69
N VAL A 99 15.81 12.19 -0.70
CA VAL A 99 15.29 13.47 -1.19
C VAL A 99 15.55 14.61 -0.21
N GLN A 100 15.39 14.36 1.09
CA GLN A 100 15.64 15.33 2.15
C GLN A 100 16.31 14.58 3.32
N PRO A 101 17.63 14.32 3.22
CA PRO A 101 18.39 13.65 4.28
C PRO A 101 18.14 14.30 5.64
N THR A 102 18.07 13.49 6.69
CA THR A 102 17.65 13.87 8.06
C THR A 102 16.19 14.31 8.24
N GLY A 103 15.39 14.32 7.16
CA GLY A 103 13.97 14.69 7.20
C GLY A 103 13.69 16.19 7.36
N ARG A 104 14.72 17.04 7.23
CA ARG A 104 14.62 18.49 7.39
C ARG A 104 15.62 19.23 6.52
N GLY A 105 15.37 20.53 6.31
CA GLY A 105 16.24 21.38 5.49
C GLY A 105 15.93 21.28 4.00
N PRO A 106 16.84 21.72 3.12
CA PRO A 106 16.62 21.72 1.68
C PRO A 106 16.62 20.31 1.09
N ALA A 107 16.01 20.16 -0.10
CA ALA A 107 16.12 18.91 -0.86
C ALA A 107 17.53 18.68 -1.39
N ALA A 108 17.99 17.44 -1.35
CA ALA A 108 19.22 16.99 -1.98
C ALA A 108 18.98 16.77 -3.48
N GLN A 109 19.61 17.62 -4.32
CA GLN A 109 19.37 17.57 -5.77
C GLN A 109 19.76 16.24 -6.40
N LYS A 110 20.88 15.63 -5.97
CA LYS A 110 21.28 14.30 -6.45
C LYS A 110 20.24 13.22 -6.13
N GLY A 111 19.61 13.31 -4.97
CA GLY A 111 18.54 12.40 -4.60
C GLY A 111 17.33 12.52 -5.53
N LEU A 112 16.97 13.75 -5.88
CA LEU A 112 15.91 14.04 -6.85
C LEU A 112 16.29 13.66 -8.29
N ASP A 113 17.57 13.74 -8.67
CA ASP A 113 18.03 13.42 -10.03
C ASP A 113 17.77 11.96 -10.41
N PHE A 114 17.88 11.03 -9.47
CA PHE A 114 17.47 9.63 -9.68
C PHE A 114 15.99 9.54 -10.08
N TYR A 115 15.10 10.17 -9.33
CA TYR A 115 13.66 10.13 -9.62
C TYR A 115 13.31 10.90 -10.88
N ARG A 116 13.98 12.02 -11.18
CA ARG A 116 13.82 12.72 -12.46
C ARG A 116 14.15 11.79 -13.64
N ALA A 117 15.31 11.14 -13.59
CA ALA A 117 15.74 10.22 -14.65
C ALA A 117 14.80 9.01 -14.79
N LEU A 118 14.34 8.43 -13.67
CA LEU A 118 13.36 7.35 -13.68
C LEU A 118 12.03 7.80 -14.31
N THR A 119 11.48 8.94 -13.87
CA THR A 119 10.22 9.47 -14.42
C THR A 119 10.30 9.82 -15.90
N ASP A 120 11.42 10.40 -16.35
CA ASP A 120 11.63 10.72 -17.76
C ASP A 120 11.62 9.45 -18.61
N ALA A 121 12.35 8.42 -18.19
CA ALA A 121 12.39 7.15 -18.92
C ALA A 121 11.05 6.39 -18.91
N LEU A 122 10.28 6.46 -17.83
CA LEU A 122 8.92 5.91 -17.80
C LEU A 122 8.05 6.61 -18.86
N LEU A 123 8.06 7.93 -18.89
CA LEU A 123 7.28 8.73 -19.84
C LEU A 123 7.73 8.53 -21.29
N GLU A 124 9.03 8.39 -21.54
CA GLU A 124 9.60 8.04 -22.85
C GLU A 124 9.09 6.67 -23.36
N ASN A 125 8.76 5.75 -22.45
CA ASN A 125 8.17 4.44 -22.75
C ASN A 125 6.63 4.44 -22.66
N GLY A 126 5.99 5.60 -22.50
CA GLY A 126 4.53 5.71 -22.42
C GLY A 126 3.93 5.16 -21.13
N ILE A 127 4.73 5.04 -20.06
CA ILE A 127 4.33 4.54 -18.75
C ILE A 127 4.10 5.75 -17.82
N GLU A 128 2.90 5.87 -17.25
CA GLU A 128 2.59 6.94 -16.31
C GLU A 128 3.28 6.70 -14.95
N PRO A 129 4.11 7.65 -14.45
CA PRO A 129 4.63 7.57 -13.10
C PRO A 129 3.55 7.90 -12.07
N VAL A 130 3.36 7.00 -11.10
CA VAL A 130 2.49 7.17 -9.94
C VAL A 130 3.35 7.19 -8.68
N VAL A 131 3.48 8.36 -8.06
CA VAL A 131 4.42 8.57 -6.96
C VAL A 131 3.74 8.36 -5.61
N THR A 132 4.35 7.57 -4.73
CA THR A 132 4.04 7.54 -3.29
C THR A 132 5.08 8.35 -2.52
N LEU A 133 4.67 9.34 -1.73
CA LEU A 133 5.61 10.17 -0.97
C LEU A 133 6.24 9.42 0.20
N TYR A 134 5.43 8.67 0.97
CA TYR A 134 5.89 7.94 2.13
C TYR A 134 5.52 6.46 2.05
N HIS A 135 6.56 5.61 2.00
CA HIS A 135 6.44 4.16 2.11
C HIS A 135 7.43 3.65 3.17
N TRP A 136 7.22 4.16 4.40
CA TRP A 136 7.76 3.67 5.67
C TRP A 136 9.23 3.98 5.95
N ASP A 137 9.99 4.52 5.01
CA ASP A 137 11.41 4.84 5.17
C ASP A 137 11.63 6.22 5.81
N LEU A 138 11.00 6.48 6.98
CA LEU A 138 11.19 7.72 7.75
C LEU A 138 12.70 7.94 8.03
N PRO A 139 13.26 9.14 7.79
CA PRO A 139 14.63 9.45 8.18
C PRO A 139 14.86 9.19 9.68
N GLN A 140 15.94 8.49 10.02
CA GLN A 140 16.20 8.05 11.40
C GLN A 140 16.24 9.23 12.37
N GLU A 141 16.74 10.38 11.94
CA GLU A 141 16.84 11.58 12.76
C GLU A 141 15.46 12.13 13.19
N LEU A 142 14.39 11.86 12.43
CA LEU A 142 13.03 12.18 12.86
C LEU A 142 12.52 11.19 13.92
N GLU A 143 12.88 9.91 13.84
CA GLU A 143 12.59 8.94 14.91
C GLU A 143 13.39 9.22 16.18
N ASP A 144 14.66 9.63 16.06
CA ASP A 144 15.47 10.05 17.20
C ASP A 144 14.85 11.25 17.93
N ALA A 145 14.11 12.10 17.20
CA ALA A 145 13.32 13.20 17.73
C ALA A 145 11.92 12.78 18.23
N GLY A 146 11.57 11.49 18.14
CA GLY A 146 10.36 10.87 18.68
C GLY A 146 9.41 10.24 17.65
N GLY A 147 9.65 10.45 16.35
CA GLY A 147 8.96 9.77 15.25
C GLY A 147 7.55 10.26 14.97
N TRP A 148 6.73 9.41 14.35
CA TRP A 148 5.31 9.71 14.10
C TRP A 148 4.48 9.99 15.37
N PRO A 149 4.78 9.45 16.56
CA PRO A 149 4.12 9.88 17.80
C PRO A 149 4.31 11.37 18.12
N GLU A 150 5.29 12.04 17.51
CA GLU A 150 5.53 13.47 17.64
C GLU A 150 4.89 14.28 16.53
N ARG A 151 4.17 15.34 16.94
CA ARG A 151 3.35 16.14 16.03
C ARG A 151 4.17 16.80 14.91
N VAL A 152 5.39 17.24 15.23
CA VAL A 152 6.27 17.95 14.30
C VAL A 152 6.63 17.12 13.07
N THR A 153 6.59 15.79 13.17
CA THR A 153 6.82 14.88 12.04
C THR A 153 5.81 15.10 10.92
N SER A 154 4.56 15.46 11.26
CA SER A 154 3.54 15.83 10.27
C SER A 154 3.88 17.13 9.50
N ASP A 155 4.57 18.06 10.14
CA ASP A 155 5.04 19.31 9.51
C ASP A 155 6.23 19.03 8.58
N HIS A 156 7.19 18.24 9.04
CA HIS A 156 8.33 17.82 8.21
C HIS A 156 7.90 17.03 6.97
N PHE A 157 6.88 16.18 7.11
CA PHE A 157 6.32 15.46 5.96
C PHE A 157 5.70 16.41 4.92
N ALA A 158 5.05 17.49 5.37
CA ALA A 158 4.49 18.49 4.47
C ALA A 158 5.58 19.28 3.73
N ASP A 159 6.66 19.66 4.42
CA ASP A 159 7.83 20.31 3.81
C ASP A 159 8.46 19.42 2.73
N TYR A 160 8.62 18.13 3.03
CA TYR A 160 9.10 17.12 2.10
C TYR A 160 8.18 16.96 0.88
N ALA A 161 6.86 16.88 1.10
CA ALA A 161 5.88 16.80 0.03
C ALA A 161 5.98 18.00 -0.94
N ALA A 162 6.14 19.21 -0.39
CA ALA A 162 6.32 20.42 -1.21
C ALA A 162 7.63 20.38 -2.02
N LEU A 163 8.72 19.87 -1.44
CA LEU A 163 10.00 19.71 -2.14
C LEU A 163 9.90 18.71 -3.29
N ALA A 164 9.26 17.56 -3.06
CA ALA A 164 9.03 16.56 -4.09
C ALA A 164 8.14 17.10 -5.22
N ALA A 165 7.04 17.78 -4.87
CA ALA A 165 6.13 18.41 -5.83
C ALA A 165 6.82 19.43 -6.72
N ARG A 166 7.63 20.33 -6.15
CA ARG A 166 8.42 21.30 -6.93
C ARG A 166 9.41 20.64 -7.88
N ALA A 167 9.93 19.48 -7.51
CA ALA A 167 10.98 18.81 -8.28
C ALA A 167 10.46 17.93 -9.42
N LEU A 168 9.26 17.35 -9.28
CA LEU A 168 8.69 16.35 -10.19
C LEU A 168 7.28 16.71 -10.69
N GLY A 169 6.72 17.85 -10.27
CA GLY A 169 5.35 18.24 -10.58
C GLY A 169 5.08 18.60 -12.04
N ASP A 170 6.13 18.84 -12.82
CA ASP A 170 6.06 19.07 -14.27
C ASP A 170 5.79 17.78 -15.07
N ARG A 171 6.05 16.60 -14.47
CA ARG A 171 6.01 15.29 -15.14
C ARG A 171 5.12 14.26 -14.46
N VAL A 172 5.01 14.30 -13.13
CA VAL A 172 4.16 13.38 -12.34
C VAL A 172 2.77 13.96 -12.14
N LYS A 173 1.77 13.22 -12.60
CA LYS A 173 0.35 13.64 -12.54
C LYS A 173 -0.44 12.98 -11.41
N THR A 174 0.09 11.92 -10.81
CA THR A 174 -0.63 11.10 -9.84
C THR A 174 0.23 10.90 -8.60
N TRP A 175 -0.27 11.39 -7.47
CA TRP A 175 0.45 11.43 -6.21
C TRP A 175 -0.36 10.74 -5.12
N THR A 176 0.29 9.82 -4.42
CA THR A 176 -0.17 9.20 -3.20
C THR A 176 0.66 9.75 -2.05
N THR A 177 0.00 10.24 -1.01
CA THR A 177 0.66 10.77 0.19
C THR A 177 1.32 9.67 1.02
N LEU A 178 0.51 8.82 1.65
CA LEU A 178 0.98 7.73 2.50
C LEU A 178 0.61 6.39 1.88
N ASN A 179 1.50 5.41 2.01
CA ASN A 179 1.16 4.00 1.90
C ASN A 179 0.89 3.41 3.29
N GLU A 180 -0.28 2.78 3.46
CA GLU A 180 -0.59 1.92 4.60
C GLU A 180 -0.22 2.54 5.96
N PRO A 181 -0.82 3.68 6.33
CA PRO A 181 -0.55 4.31 7.61
C PRO A 181 -0.90 3.40 8.80
N TRP A 182 -1.77 2.40 8.62
CA TRP A 182 -2.02 1.36 9.61
C TRP A 182 -0.74 0.60 9.97
N CYS A 183 0.00 0.13 8.96
CA CYS A 183 1.27 -0.58 9.16
C CYS A 183 2.29 0.32 9.86
N SER A 184 2.45 1.57 9.40
CA SER A 184 3.40 2.52 10.00
C SER A 184 3.09 2.83 11.46
N ALA A 185 1.81 2.97 11.82
CA ALA A 185 1.39 3.29 13.19
C ALA A 185 1.43 2.06 14.09
N PHE A 186 0.66 1.03 13.75
CA PHE A 186 0.33 -0.07 14.65
C PHE A 186 1.37 -1.18 14.63
N LEU A 187 1.99 -1.47 13.49
CA LEU A 187 3.12 -2.42 13.43
C LEU A 187 4.44 -1.76 13.83
N GLY A 188 4.60 -0.46 13.53
CA GLY A 188 5.80 0.30 13.88
C GLY A 188 5.91 0.67 15.37
N TYR A 189 4.78 1.06 15.97
CA TYR A 189 4.74 1.59 17.35
C TYR A 189 3.85 0.79 18.32
N GLY A 190 3.01 -0.14 17.84
CA GLY A 190 2.13 -0.97 18.69
C GLY A 190 2.70 -2.37 18.95
N SER A 191 2.81 -3.20 17.92
CA SER A 191 3.40 -4.55 18.03
C SER A 191 4.92 -4.57 17.86
N GLY A 192 5.49 -3.54 17.22
CA GLY A 192 6.94 -3.40 17.04
C GLY A 192 7.55 -4.42 16.08
N VAL A 193 6.75 -5.05 15.22
CA VAL A 193 7.21 -6.00 14.18
C VAL A 193 7.75 -5.30 12.93
N HIS A 194 7.39 -4.03 12.73
CA HIS A 194 7.96 -3.14 11.72
C HIS A 194 8.80 -2.04 12.38
N ALA A 195 9.67 -1.40 11.60
CA ALA A 195 10.41 -0.23 12.06
C ALA A 195 9.45 0.88 12.54
N PRO A 196 9.77 1.60 13.63
CA PRO A 196 11.01 1.56 14.41
C PRO A 196 11.07 0.45 15.48
N GLY A 197 10.05 -0.40 15.60
CA GLY A 197 10.06 -1.55 16.51
C GLY A 197 9.66 -1.23 17.96
N ARG A 198 8.84 -0.18 18.14
CA ARG A 198 8.32 0.28 19.44
C ARG A 198 7.01 -0.43 19.77
N THR A 199 6.70 -0.54 21.06
CA THR A 199 5.58 -1.35 21.58
C THR A 199 4.72 -0.61 22.62
N ASP A 200 4.25 0.58 22.24
CA ASP A 200 3.43 1.46 23.09
C ASP A 200 2.07 1.76 22.40
N PRO A 201 0.95 1.32 22.98
CA PRO A 201 -0.37 1.47 22.35
C PRO A 201 -0.80 2.95 22.20
N VAL A 202 -0.41 3.84 23.11
CA VAL A 202 -0.73 5.27 23.03
C VAL A 202 0.16 5.92 21.97
N ALA A 203 1.44 5.54 21.88
CA ALA A 203 2.32 5.99 20.82
C ALA A 203 1.78 5.58 19.43
N ALA A 204 1.23 4.37 19.28
CA ALA A 204 0.59 3.92 18.05
C ALA A 204 -0.62 4.78 17.66
N LEU A 205 -1.51 5.10 18.61
CA LEU A 205 -2.67 5.99 18.34
C LEU A 205 -2.22 7.42 17.99
N ARG A 206 -1.18 7.94 18.66
CA ARG A 206 -0.57 9.23 18.31
C ARG A 206 0.04 9.21 16.92
N ALA A 207 0.76 8.15 16.56
CA ALA A 207 1.33 7.96 15.24
C ALA A 207 0.24 7.92 14.16
N ALA A 208 -0.84 7.17 14.37
CA ALA A 208 -2.00 7.13 13.48
C ALA A 208 -2.61 8.53 13.29
N HIS A 209 -2.74 9.31 14.37
CA HIS A 209 -3.23 10.68 14.28
C HIS A 209 -2.30 11.61 13.49
N HIS A 210 -1.00 11.59 13.75
CA HIS A 210 -0.06 12.47 13.05
C HIS A 210 0.23 12.02 11.62
N LEU A 211 0.06 10.74 11.28
CA LEU A 211 0.01 10.26 9.89
C LEU A 211 -1.21 10.85 9.18
N ASN A 212 -2.41 10.76 9.77
CA ASN A 212 -3.61 11.43 9.23
C ASN A 212 -3.36 12.94 9.02
N LEU A 213 -2.80 13.62 10.02
CA LEU A 213 -2.49 15.05 9.93
C LEU A 213 -1.45 15.36 8.85
N GLY A 214 -0.41 14.53 8.76
CA GLY A 214 0.63 14.61 7.73
C GLY A 214 0.06 14.42 6.33
N HIS A 215 -0.87 13.47 6.15
CA HIS A 215 -1.62 13.30 4.90
C HIS A 215 -2.31 14.61 4.48
N GLY A 216 -3.13 15.19 5.36
CA GLY A 216 -3.87 16.41 5.06
C GLY A 216 -2.95 17.59 4.69
N LYS A 217 -1.89 17.81 5.47
CA LYS A 217 -0.89 18.84 5.19
C LYS A 217 -0.12 18.59 3.88
N ALA A 218 0.21 17.34 3.58
CA ALA A 218 0.85 16.97 2.34
C ALA A 218 -0.08 17.22 1.14
N VAL A 219 -1.38 16.89 1.21
CA VAL A 219 -2.32 17.24 0.15
C VAL A 219 -2.38 18.75 -0.05
N GLN A 220 -2.44 19.55 1.03
CA GLN A 220 -2.40 21.02 0.93
C GLN A 220 -1.12 21.51 0.23
N ALA A 221 0.05 20.95 0.58
CA ALA A 221 1.32 21.26 -0.06
C ALA A 221 1.33 20.88 -1.55
N LEU A 222 0.85 19.68 -1.89
CA LEU A 222 0.71 19.22 -3.28
C LEU A 222 -0.18 20.18 -4.08
N ARG A 223 -1.34 20.59 -3.55
CA ARG A 223 -2.26 21.51 -4.24
C ARG A 223 -1.69 22.91 -4.41
N ALA A 224 -0.81 23.35 -3.52
CA ALA A 224 -0.15 24.65 -3.62
C ALA A 224 0.93 24.68 -4.72
N GLU A 225 1.62 23.56 -4.95
CA GLU A 225 2.76 23.48 -5.85
C GLU A 225 2.42 22.91 -7.23
N LEU A 226 1.40 22.05 -7.32
CA LEU A 226 1.08 21.31 -8.54
C LEU A 226 -0.01 21.99 -9.38
N PRO A 227 -0.04 21.75 -10.71
CA PRO A 227 -1.16 22.15 -11.54
C PRO A 227 -2.48 21.54 -11.04
N SER A 228 -3.60 22.24 -11.27
CA SER A 228 -4.93 21.77 -10.86
C SER A 228 -5.37 20.44 -11.49
N SER A 229 -4.67 19.99 -12.53
CA SER A 229 -4.88 18.69 -13.18
C SER A 229 -4.16 17.52 -12.47
N ALA A 230 -3.25 17.80 -11.53
CA ALA A 230 -2.59 16.76 -10.76
C ALA A 230 -3.59 16.09 -9.81
N ARG A 231 -3.47 14.77 -9.67
CA ARG A 231 -4.32 13.94 -8.83
C ARG A 231 -3.63 13.66 -7.50
N ALA A 232 -4.35 13.82 -6.40
CA ALA A 232 -3.87 13.50 -5.05
C ALA A 232 -4.73 12.38 -4.42
N SER A 233 -4.05 11.46 -3.75
CA SER A 233 -4.63 10.27 -3.13
C SER A 233 -3.91 9.90 -1.82
N ILE A 234 -4.48 8.92 -1.14
CA ILE A 234 -3.86 8.12 -0.09
C ILE A 234 -4.09 6.64 -0.41
N THR A 235 -3.14 5.78 -0.05
CA THR A 235 -3.30 4.34 -0.16
C THR A 235 -3.49 3.73 1.22
N LEU A 236 -4.60 3.00 1.40
CA LEU A 236 -4.92 2.30 2.63
C LEU A 236 -5.00 0.78 2.37
N ASN A 237 -4.37 -0.01 3.23
CA ASN A 237 -4.65 -1.44 3.35
C ASN A 237 -5.97 -1.62 4.07
N ILE A 238 -7.06 -1.70 3.32
CA ILE A 238 -8.39 -1.85 3.90
C ILE A 238 -8.60 -3.31 4.29
N HIS A 239 -8.83 -3.57 5.56
CA HIS A 239 -9.11 -4.90 6.08
C HIS A 239 -10.59 -5.24 5.84
N HIS A 240 -10.85 -6.34 5.15
CA HIS A 240 -12.19 -6.91 5.09
C HIS A 240 -12.46 -7.78 6.32
N VAL A 241 -13.00 -7.18 7.38
CA VAL A 241 -13.22 -7.84 8.67
C VAL A 241 -14.54 -8.61 8.66
N ARG A 242 -14.49 -9.92 8.92
CA ARG A 242 -15.62 -10.83 9.06
C ARG A 242 -15.70 -11.35 10.49
N PRO A 243 -16.89 -11.38 11.12
CA PRO A 243 -17.07 -12.08 12.39
C PRO A 243 -17.06 -13.60 12.16
N LEU A 244 -16.56 -14.37 13.13
CA LEU A 244 -16.50 -15.83 13.07
C LEU A 244 -17.90 -16.45 13.06
N THR A 245 -18.81 -15.88 13.85
CA THR A 245 -20.22 -16.26 13.93
C THR A 245 -21.12 -15.02 13.86
N GLU A 246 -22.43 -15.21 13.73
CA GLU A 246 -23.41 -14.11 13.79
C GLU A 246 -23.77 -13.68 15.23
N SER A 247 -23.02 -14.14 16.24
CA SER A 247 -23.25 -13.72 17.63
C SER A 247 -22.97 -12.22 17.80
N ALA A 248 -23.69 -11.58 18.72
CA ALA A 248 -23.53 -10.15 18.99
C ALA A 248 -22.08 -9.80 19.42
N ASP A 249 -21.43 -10.70 20.16
CA ASP A 249 -20.06 -10.50 20.65
C ASP A 249 -19.04 -10.56 19.51
N ASP A 250 -19.18 -11.48 18.56
CA ASP A 250 -18.30 -11.53 17.38
C ASP A 250 -18.53 -10.35 16.43
N VAL A 251 -19.76 -9.88 16.32
CA VAL A 251 -20.09 -8.67 15.55
C VAL A 251 -19.47 -7.43 16.20
N ASP A 252 -19.48 -7.30 17.54
CA ASP A 252 -18.77 -6.22 18.23
C ASP A 252 -17.25 -6.33 18.07
N ALA A 253 -16.69 -7.54 18.13
CA ALA A 253 -15.27 -7.79 17.84
C ALA A 253 -14.90 -7.32 16.42
N ALA A 254 -15.73 -7.64 15.42
CA ALA A 254 -15.54 -7.17 14.05
C ALA A 254 -15.63 -5.63 13.95
N ARG A 255 -16.58 -5.01 14.65
CA ARG A 255 -16.71 -3.53 14.72
C ARG A 255 -15.45 -2.88 15.30
N ARG A 256 -14.90 -3.41 16.41
CA ARG A 256 -13.67 -2.92 17.07
C ARG A 256 -12.48 -2.97 16.13
N ILE A 257 -12.27 -4.11 15.48
CA ILE A 257 -11.15 -4.29 14.55
C ILE A 257 -11.33 -3.44 13.30
N ASP A 258 -12.54 -3.32 12.74
CA ASP A 258 -12.79 -2.39 11.64
C ASP A 258 -12.52 -0.92 12.03
N ALA A 259 -12.81 -0.54 13.28
CA ALA A 259 -12.51 0.80 13.79
C ALA A 259 -11.00 1.08 13.76
N LEU A 260 -10.19 0.16 14.28
CA LEU A 260 -8.73 0.27 14.38
C LEU A 260 -8.02 0.06 13.04
N ALA A 261 -8.50 -0.86 12.21
CA ALA A 261 -7.91 -1.17 10.91
C ALA A 261 -8.19 -0.09 9.87
N ASN A 262 -9.45 0.33 9.79
CA ASN A 262 -9.96 1.11 8.66
C ASN A 262 -10.41 2.51 9.10
N ARG A 263 -11.36 2.58 10.04
CA ARG A 263 -12.09 3.83 10.31
C ARG A 263 -11.30 4.89 11.08
N VAL A 264 -10.23 4.49 11.77
CA VAL A 264 -9.24 5.43 12.34
C VAL A 264 -8.53 6.25 11.24
N PHE A 265 -8.55 5.78 9.99
CA PHE A 265 -8.04 6.51 8.82
C PHE A 265 -9.18 7.05 7.97
N THR A 266 -10.13 6.21 7.53
CA THR A 266 -11.20 6.68 6.63
C THR A 266 -12.11 7.72 7.28
N GLY A 267 -12.41 7.61 8.57
CA GLY A 267 -13.21 8.59 9.29
C GLY A 267 -12.65 10.01 9.18
N PRO A 268 -11.46 10.31 9.71
CA PRO A 268 -10.92 11.66 9.63
C PRO A 268 -10.56 12.10 8.20
N ILE A 269 -10.17 11.19 7.31
CA ILE A 269 -9.77 11.52 5.93
C ILE A 269 -10.96 11.79 5.01
N LEU A 270 -12.02 10.98 5.09
CA LEU A 270 -13.15 11.00 4.15
C LEU A 270 -14.43 11.59 4.75
N GLU A 271 -14.54 11.63 6.08
CA GLU A 271 -15.74 12.12 6.79
C GLU A 271 -15.43 13.35 7.67
N GLY A 272 -14.17 13.56 8.03
CA GLY A 272 -13.72 14.71 8.83
C GLY A 272 -13.93 14.56 10.32
N HIS A 273 -14.11 13.33 10.83
CA HIS A 273 -14.15 13.04 12.26
C HIS A 273 -13.65 11.62 12.56
N TYR A 274 -13.11 11.40 13.75
CA TYR A 274 -12.88 10.04 14.24
C TYR A 274 -14.21 9.37 14.59
N PRO A 275 -14.36 8.05 14.41
CA PRO A 275 -15.53 7.34 14.88
C PRO A 275 -15.68 7.43 16.40
N GLN A 276 -16.88 7.73 16.90
CA GLN A 276 -17.09 7.87 18.35
C GLN A 276 -16.84 6.55 19.10
N ASP A 277 -17.25 5.43 18.50
CA ASP A 277 -17.07 4.10 19.09
C ASP A 277 -15.57 3.72 19.23
N LEU A 278 -14.71 4.19 18.33
CA LEU A 278 -13.25 4.06 18.48
C LEU A 278 -12.72 4.85 19.69
N LEU A 279 -13.20 6.09 19.88
CA LEU A 279 -12.79 6.92 21.01
C LEU A 279 -13.21 6.27 22.33
N ASP A 280 -14.43 5.75 22.39
CA ASP A 280 -14.96 5.06 23.57
C ASP A 280 -14.18 3.77 23.86
N ASP A 281 -13.89 2.96 22.83
CA ASP A 281 -13.14 1.71 22.96
C ASP A 281 -11.69 1.94 23.45
N THR A 282 -11.11 3.09 23.15
CA THR A 282 -9.72 3.45 23.52
C THR A 282 -9.62 4.40 24.72
N ALA A 283 -10.75 4.80 25.32
CA ALA A 283 -10.80 5.79 26.40
C ALA A 283 -10.03 5.38 27.66
N HIS A 284 -9.85 4.08 27.89
CA HIS A 284 -9.07 3.55 29.00
C HIS A 284 -7.54 3.62 28.75
N LEU A 285 -7.12 3.84 27.50
CA LEU A 285 -5.71 4.00 27.11
C LEU A 285 -5.32 5.47 27.00
N THR A 286 -6.20 6.31 26.47
CA THR A 286 -5.89 7.71 26.15
C THR A 286 -7.15 8.58 26.16
N ASP A 287 -6.97 9.85 26.50
CA ASP A 287 -8.00 10.90 26.40
C ASP A 287 -8.03 11.60 25.03
N TRP A 288 -7.20 11.15 24.09
CA TRP A 288 -7.02 11.74 22.76
C TRP A 288 -6.62 13.22 22.76
N SER A 289 -6.02 13.74 23.85
CA SER A 289 -5.57 15.14 23.96
C SER A 289 -4.54 15.58 22.90
N PHE A 290 -3.95 14.64 22.16
CA PHE A 290 -3.12 14.91 20.99
C PHE A 290 -3.90 15.34 19.75
N LEU A 291 -5.19 15.02 19.67
CA LEU A 291 -6.13 15.56 18.69
C LEU A 291 -6.41 17.02 19.04
N ARG A 292 -5.88 17.96 18.25
CA ARG A 292 -6.06 19.39 18.50
C ARG A 292 -7.20 19.95 17.65
N ASN A 293 -7.78 21.05 18.14
CA ASN A 293 -8.80 21.79 17.39
C ASN A 293 -8.28 22.19 16.01
N GLY A 294 -9.05 21.87 14.96
CA GLY A 294 -8.71 22.13 13.56
C GLY A 294 -7.95 21.01 12.85
N ASP A 295 -7.49 19.98 13.56
CA ASP A 295 -6.75 18.88 12.94
C ASP A 295 -7.61 18.10 11.95
N THR A 296 -8.84 17.72 12.32
CA THR A 296 -9.72 16.96 11.41
C THR A 296 -10.08 17.74 10.14
N SER A 297 -10.23 19.07 10.23
CA SER A 297 -10.40 19.92 9.04
C SER A 297 -9.15 19.97 8.17
N THR A 298 -7.96 19.89 8.78
CA THR A 298 -6.70 19.79 8.05
C THR A 298 -6.56 18.42 7.38
N ILE A 299 -6.94 17.35 8.08
CA ILE A 299 -6.89 15.96 7.58
C ILE A 299 -7.84 15.77 6.39
N HIS A 300 -9.08 16.24 6.50
CA HIS A 300 -10.14 16.04 5.52
C HIS A 300 -9.95 16.93 4.27
N GLN A 301 -9.02 16.53 3.41
CA GLN A 301 -8.77 17.18 2.13
C GLN A 301 -9.48 16.45 0.98
N PRO A 302 -9.95 17.16 -0.07
CA PRO A 302 -10.51 16.52 -1.25
C PRO A 302 -9.48 15.67 -2.01
N LEU A 303 -9.80 14.38 -2.16
CA LEU A 303 -9.00 13.41 -2.92
C LEU A 303 -9.63 13.13 -4.29
N ASP A 304 -8.78 12.82 -5.28
CA ASP A 304 -9.23 12.47 -6.64
C ASP A 304 -9.63 10.99 -6.76
N PHE A 305 -9.06 10.14 -5.91
CA PHE A 305 -9.39 8.72 -5.76
C PHE A 305 -8.80 8.18 -4.44
N LEU A 306 -9.32 7.04 -3.98
CA LEU A 306 -8.75 6.26 -2.88
C LEU A 306 -7.94 5.08 -3.43
N GLY A 307 -6.68 4.98 -3.01
CA GLY A 307 -5.86 3.79 -3.23
C GLY A 307 -6.21 2.69 -2.23
N VAL A 308 -6.45 1.49 -2.72
CA VAL A 308 -6.79 0.31 -1.91
C VAL A 308 -5.71 -0.75 -2.08
N ASN A 309 -5.10 -1.15 -0.96
CA ASN A 309 -4.28 -2.34 -0.89
C ASN A 309 -5.11 -3.47 -0.28
N TYR A 310 -5.08 -4.65 -0.91
CA TYR A 310 -5.78 -5.83 -0.41
C TYR A 310 -4.97 -7.09 -0.70
N TYR A 311 -4.97 -8.01 0.25
CA TYR A 311 -4.26 -9.29 0.13
C TYR A 311 -5.08 -10.47 0.63
N THR A 312 -5.75 -10.32 1.77
CA THR A 312 -6.46 -11.38 2.49
C THR A 312 -7.55 -10.77 3.38
N PRO A 313 -8.66 -11.47 3.66
CA PRO A 313 -9.65 -11.00 4.63
C PRO A 313 -9.17 -11.22 6.07
N THR A 314 -9.86 -10.61 7.03
CA THR A 314 -9.61 -10.76 8.47
C THR A 314 -10.81 -11.45 9.10
N LEU A 315 -10.58 -12.50 9.91
CA LEU A 315 -11.65 -13.24 10.59
C LEU A 315 -11.45 -13.12 12.11
N VAL A 316 -12.48 -12.66 12.82
CA VAL A 316 -12.37 -12.34 14.26
C VAL A 316 -13.54 -12.88 15.08
N SER A 317 -13.30 -13.11 16.37
CA SER A 317 -14.35 -13.42 17.34
C SER A 317 -14.09 -12.66 18.65
N ALA A 318 -15.09 -12.62 19.53
CA ALA A 318 -14.80 -12.32 20.93
C ALA A 318 -13.88 -13.41 21.51
N ALA A 319 -12.92 -13.02 22.34
CA ALA A 319 -12.01 -13.95 23.00
C ALA A 319 -12.75 -14.75 24.07
N THR A 320 -12.64 -16.07 24.03
CA THR A 320 -13.25 -16.97 25.04
C THR A 320 -12.30 -17.30 26.19
N ASN A 321 -10.99 -17.04 26.05
CA ASN A 321 -9.92 -17.21 27.04
C ASN A 321 -8.88 -16.08 26.92
N GLU A 322 -8.09 -15.84 27.98
CA GLU A 322 -7.14 -14.71 28.10
C GLU A 322 -6.01 -14.66 27.04
N ALA A 323 -5.77 -15.74 26.29
CA ALA A 323 -4.83 -15.77 25.17
C ALA A 323 -5.59 -16.02 23.87
N GLY A 324 -6.04 -14.94 23.22
CA GLY A 324 -6.67 -15.02 21.90
C GLY A 324 -5.74 -15.66 20.87
N HIS A 325 -6.29 -16.38 19.88
CA HIS A 325 -5.51 -16.79 18.73
C HIS A 325 -5.03 -15.54 17.98
N HIS A 326 -3.73 -15.43 17.71
CA HIS A 326 -3.11 -14.26 17.05
C HIS A 326 -2.82 -14.55 15.56
N SER A 327 -3.84 -14.98 14.81
CA SER A 327 -3.73 -15.18 13.35
C SER A 327 -4.13 -13.93 12.56
N ASP A 328 -3.63 -12.76 12.96
CA ASP A 328 -3.98 -11.48 12.33
C ASP A 328 -3.21 -11.20 11.02
N GLY A 329 -2.14 -11.96 10.76
CA GLY A 329 -1.37 -11.92 9.52
C GLY A 329 -0.22 -10.92 9.51
N HIS A 330 0.10 -10.26 10.63
CA HIS A 330 1.05 -9.13 10.68
C HIS A 330 2.37 -9.43 11.37
N GLY A 331 2.77 -10.70 11.46
CA GLY A 331 3.98 -11.13 12.15
C GLY A 331 3.74 -11.53 13.61
N VAL A 332 4.78 -12.03 14.28
CA VAL A 332 4.69 -12.55 15.65
C VAL A 332 5.31 -11.54 16.61
N SER A 333 4.55 -11.14 17.63
CA SER A 333 5.00 -10.27 18.72
C SER A 333 4.26 -10.61 20.01
N ASP A 334 4.90 -10.34 21.14
CA ASP A 334 4.27 -10.38 22.47
C ASP A 334 3.37 -9.15 22.73
N HIS A 335 3.38 -8.18 21.81
CA HIS A 335 2.62 -6.94 21.90
C HIS A 335 1.59 -6.82 20.77
N SER A 336 0.39 -6.39 21.10
CA SER A 336 -0.73 -6.27 20.17
C SER A 336 -0.60 -5.05 19.25
N PRO A 337 -0.89 -5.17 17.94
CA PRO A 337 -1.09 -4.02 17.06
C PRO A 337 -2.53 -3.46 17.14
N TRP A 338 -3.35 -3.90 18.09
CA TRP A 338 -4.76 -3.54 18.21
C TRP A 338 -5.08 -2.86 19.56
N PRO A 339 -4.68 -1.60 19.78
CA PRO A 339 -4.90 -0.90 21.04
C PRO A 339 -6.38 -0.88 21.47
N GLY A 340 -6.67 -1.45 22.64
CA GLY A 340 -8.03 -1.47 23.23
C GLY A 340 -8.91 -2.61 22.71
N ALA A 341 -8.35 -3.57 21.99
CA ALA A 341 -9.04 -4.74 21.46
C ALA A 341 -8.46 -6.07 21.97
N ASP A 342 -7.91 -6.10 23.19
CA ASP A 342 -7.32 -7.32 23.79
C ASP A 342 -8.34 -8.46 23.97
N GLN A 343 -9.63 -8.14 23.94
CA GLN A 343 -10.74 -9.10 24.02
C GLN A 343 -11.16 -9.66 22.65
N VAL A 344 -10.36 -9.44 21.59
CA VAL A 344 -10.63 -9.97 20.25
C VAL A 344 -9.64 -11.09 19.91
N ALA A 345 -10.15 -12.22 19.42
CA ALA A 345 -9.34 -13.31 18.87
C ALA A 345 -9.37 -13.28 17.34
N PHE A 346 -8.23 -13.55 16.72
CA PHE A 346 -8.05 -13.62 15.27
C PHE A 346 -7.90 -15.06 14.80
N HIS A 347 -8.62 -15.39 13.74
CA HIS A 347 -8.67 -16.72 13.16
C HIS A 347 -8.11 -16.68 11.74
N ARG A 348 -7.43 -17.74 11.34
CA ARG A 348 -7.04 -17.88 9.94
C ARG A 348 -8.30 -18.12 9.10
N PRO A 349 -8.60 -17.28 8.09
CA PRO A 349 -9.72 -17.55 7.19
C PRO A 349 -9.54 -18.90 6.47
N ALA A 350 -10.65 -19.52 6.07
CA ALA A 350 -10.63 -20.77 5.32
C ALA A 350 -10.05 -20.56 3.91
N GLY A 351 -9.49 -21.63 3.32
CA GLY A 351 -8.98 -21.62 1.94
C GLY A 351 -7.52 -22.05 1.83
N SER A 352 -7.00 -22.03 0.60
CA SER A 352 -5.57 -22.19 0.35
C SER A 352 -4.79 -20.98 0.88
N THR A 353 -3.50 -21.17 1.13
CA THR A 353 -2.65 -20.11 1.67
C THR A 353 -1.49 -19.77 0.76
N THR A 354 -1.10 -18.50 0.77
CA THR A 354 0.16 -18.03 0.17
C THR A 354 1.36 -18.47 1.02
N ALA A 355 2.59 -18.20 0.56
CA ALA A 355 3.79 -18.40 1.37
C ALA A 355 3.83 -17.52 2.64
N MET A 356 3.01 -16.47 2.74
CA MET A 356 2.83 -15.70 3.98
C MET A 356 1.99 -16.44 5.03
N GLY A 357 1.30 -17.53 4.64
CA GLY A 357 0.28 -18.17 5.46
C GLY A 357 -1.09 -17.46 5.39
N TRP A 358 -1.21 -16.41 4.57
CA TRP A 358 -2.46 -15.68 4.36
C TRP A 358 -3.42 -16.46 3.47
N ALA A 359 -4.71 -16.44 3.82
CA ALA A 359 -5.74 -17.10 3.04
C ALA A 359 -5.95 -16.41 1.67
N VAL A 360 -6.13 -17.21 0.63
CA VAL A 360 -6.47 -16.75 -0.71
C VAL A 360 -7.99 -16.69 -0.83
N ASP A 361 -8.56 -15.49 -0.72
CA ASP A 361 -9.99 -15.28 -0.83
C ASP A 361 -10.31 -14.01 -1.64
N PRO A 362 -10.62 -14.15 -2.94
CA PRO A 362 -10.99 -13.02 -3.78
C PRO A 362 -12.39 -12.46 -3.46
N SER A 363 -13.26 -13.20 -2.76
CA SER A 363 -14.59 -12.69 -2.37
C SER A 363 -14.46 -11.52 -1.39
N GLY A 364 -13.45 -11.55 -0.51
CA GLY A 364 -13.20 -10.44 0.42
C GLY A 364 -12.87 -9.14 -0.31
N LEU A 365 -12.19 -9.18 -1.45
CA LEU A 365 -11.94 -7.98 -2.28
C LEU A 365 -13.23 -7.46 -2.90
N TYR A 366 -14.07 -8.35 -3.43
CA TYR A 366 -15.36 -7.97 -4.00
C TYR A 366 -16.28 -7.29 -2.96
N ASP A 367 -16.43 -7.91 -1.79
CA ASP A 367 -17.27 -7.40 -0.71
C ASP A 367 -16.75 -6.06 -0.18
N LEU A 368 -15.43 -5.94 -0.03
CA LEU A 368 -14.77 -4.70 0.39
C LEU A 368 -15.02 -3.56 -0.59
N LEU A 369 -14.94 -3.82 -1.91
CA LEU A 369 -15.18 -2.80 -2.92
C LEU A 369 -16.65 -2.34 -2.94
N LEU A 370 -17.59 -3.26 -2.72
CA LEU A 370 -19.00 -2.92 -2.56
C LEU A 370 -19.25 -2.09 -1.30
N ARG A 371 -18.60 -2.44 -0.19
CA ARG A 371 -18.67 -1.65 1.05
C ARG A 371 -18.15 -0.24 0.82
N LEU A 372 -16.96 -0.07 0.23
CA LEU A 372 -16.39 1.25 -0.03
C LEU A 372 -17.30 2.12 -0.92
N LYS A 373 -17.96 1.50 -1.92
CA LYS A 373 -18.99 2.19 -2.71
C LYS A 373 -20.20 2.59 -1.86
N ALA A 374 -20.66 1.75 -0.95
CA ALA A 374 -21.80 2.06 -0.10
C ALA A 374 -21.50 3.22 0.86
N ASP A 375 -20.32 3.17 1.48
CA ASP A 375 -19.86 4.16 2.46
C ASP A 375 -19.49 5.50 1.79
N HIS A 376 -18.84 5.45 0.61
CA HIS A 376 -18.32 6.62 -0.11
C HIS A 376 -18.64 6.56 -1.63
N PRO A 377 -19.92 6.69 -2.04
CA PRO A 377 -20.35 6.40 -3.42
C PRO A 377 -19.77 7.32 -4.50
N ALA A 378 -19.26 8.50 -4.13
CA ALA A 378 -18.64 9.44 -5.04
C ALA A 378 -17.12 9.26 -5.18
N MET A 379 -16.50 8.40 -4.37
CA MET A 379 -15.05 8.23 -4.33
C MET A 379 -14.59 7.19 -5.35
N PRO A 380 -13.80 7.56 -6.38
CA PRO A 380 -13.20 6.59 -7.27
C PRO A 380 -12.16 5.75 -6.55
N LEU A 381 -11.99 4.49 -6.97
CA LEU A 381 -11.06 3.55 -6.37
C LEU A 381 -9.96 3.15 -7.36
N MET A 382 -8.77 2.90 -6.85
CA MET A 382 -7.71 2.18 -7.57
C MET A 382 -7.13 1.11 -6.66
N ILE A 383 -6.99 -0.13 -7.16
CA ILE A 383 -6.25 -1.16 -6.43
C ILE A 383 -4.77 -0.82 -6.57
N THR A 384 -4.17 -0.21 -5.55
CA THR A 384 -2.78 0.27 -5.59
C THR A 384 -1.76 -0.80 -5.23
N GLU A 385 -2.21 -1.87 -4.57
CA GLU A 385 -1.47 -3.12 -4.37
C GLU A 385 -2.44 -4.31 -4.25
N ASN A 386 -2.14 -5.38 -4.98
CA ASN A 386 -2.67 -6.71 -4.73
C ASN A 386 -1.68 -7.73 -5.33
N GLY A 387 -1.44 -8.84 -4.62
CA GLY A 387 -0.51 -9.87 -5.07
C GLY A 387 -0.27 -10.94 -4.02
N ALA A 388 0.65 -11.86 -4.29
CA ALA A 388 0.89 -13.00 -3.40
C ALA A 388 2.34 -13.47 -3.41
N ALA A 389 2.83 -13.87 -2.23
CA ALA A 389 4.07 -14.60 -2.10
C ALA A 389 3.87 -16.10 -2.35
N PHE A 390 4.78 -16.68 -3.13
CA PHE A 390 4.90 -18.14 -3.30
C PHE A 390 6.38 -18.52 -3.26
N ASP A 391 6.65 -19.81 -3.04
CA ASP A 391 8.01 -20.35 -2.95
C ASP A 391 8.61 -20.57 -4.35
N ASP A 392 8.82 -19.47 -5.08
CA ASP A 392 9.32 -19.50 -6.45
C ASP A 392 10.80 -19.89 -6.53
N TYR A 393 11.16 -20.67 -7.55
CA TYR A 393 12.53 -21.06 -7.84
C TYR A 393 12.81 -21.02 -9.35
N VAL A 394 14.09 -20.87 -9.71
CA VAL A 394 14.56 -21.00 -11.09
C VAL A 394 14.78 -22.48 -11.40
N ASN A 395 14.09 -23.01 -12.41
CA ASN A 395 14.24 -24.40 -12.86
C ASN A 395 15.58 -24.60 -13.64
N PRO A 396 15.97 -25.86 -13.94
CA PRO A 396 17.19 -26.13 -14.71
C PRO A 396 17.27 -25.45 -16.09
N GLU A 397 16.12 -25.12 -16.67
CA GLU A 397 15.98 -24.43 -17.96
C GLU A 397 16.16 -22.90 -17.83
N GLY A 398 16.28 -22.37 -16.61
CA GLY A 398 16.46 -20.94 -16.35
C GLY A 398 15.15 -20.14 -16.27
N GLU A 399 14.02 -20.82 -16.16
CA GLU A 399 12.68 -20.23 -16.09
C GLU A 399 12.12 -20.29 -14.67
N VAL A 400 11.12 -19.46 -14.39
CA VAL A 400 10.34 -19.50 -13.14
C VAL A 400 8.87 -19.69 -13.50
N THR A 401 8.32 -20.84 -13.13
CA THR A 401 6.90 -21.18 -13.32
C THR A 401 6.15 -21.03 -12.01
N ASP A 402 5.20 -20.11 -11.97
CA ASP A 402 4.44 -19.73 -10.77
C ASP A 402 2.92 -19.73 -11.00
N PRO A 403 2.34 -20.90 -11.33
CA PRO A 403 0.91 -21.01 -11.65
C PRO A 403 0.00 -20.58 -10.50
N GLU A 404 0.41 -20.74 -9.25
CA GLU A 404 -0.34 -20.30 -8.06
C GLU A 404 -0.49 -18.78 -8.03
N ARG A 405 0.52 -18.02 -8.47
CA ARG A 405 0.45 -16.56 -8.60
C ARG A 405 -0.53 -16.17 -9.69
N ILE A 406 -0.51 -16.86 -10.83
CA ILE A 406 -1.48 -16.63 -11.91
C ILE A 406 -2.91 -16.89 -11.40
N ALA A 407 -3.15 -17.99 -10.69
CA ALA A 407 -4.46 -18.32 -10.14
C ALA A 407 -4.93 -17.27 -9.12
N TYR A 408 -4.05 -16.82 -8.23
CA TYR A 408 -4.34 -15.74 -7.28
C TYR A 408 -4.78 -14.47 -8.01
N LEU A 409 -3.98 -14.01 -9.00
CA LEU A 409 -4.26 -12.78 -9.74
C LEU A 409 -5.54 -12.89 -10.56
N HIS A 410 -5.78 -14.04 -11.19
CA HIS A 410 -7.00 -14.29 -11.94
C HIS A 410 -8.25 -14.18 -11.05
N GLY A 411 -8.24 -14.82 -9.88
CA GLY A 411 -9.34 -14.76 -8.92
C GLY A 411 -9.64 -13.33 -8.45
N HIS A 412 -8.61 -12.56 -8.10
CA HIS A 412 -8.78 -11.20 -7.61
C HIS A 412 -9.17 -10.21 -8.72
N LEU A 413 -8.62 -10.34 -9.93
CA LEU A 413 -9.06 -9.55 -11.08
C LEU A 413 -10.50 -9.90 -11.49
N SER A 414 -10.91 -11.16 -11.35
CA SER A 414 -12.31 -11.55 -11.52
C SER A 414 -13.21 -10.85 -10.52
N ALA A 415 -12.83 -10.78 -9.24
CA ALA A 415 -13.57 -10.06 -8.20
C ALA A 415 -13.66 -8.55 -8.49
N VAL A 416 -12.57 -7.91 -8.92
CA VAL A 416 -12.59 -6.49 -9.31
C VAL A 416 -13.53 -6.27 -10.49
N ARG A 417 -13.47 -7.13 -11.52
CA ARG A 417 -14.36 -7.04 -12.69
C ARG A 417 -15.83 -7.20 -12.30
N GLN A 418 -16.14 -8.13 -11.38
CA GLN A 418 -17.49 -8.30 -10.84
C GLN A 418 -17.95 -7.05 -10.06
N ALA A 419 -17.09 -6.44 -9.25
CA ALA A 419 -17.40 -5.21 -8.54
C ALA A 419 -17.66 -4.03 -9.50
N ILE A 420 -16.87 -3.90 -10.57
CA ILE A 420 -17.11 -2.93 -11.65
C ILE A 420 -18.47 -3.18 -12.31
N ALA A 421 -18.81 -4.44 -12.61
CA ALA A 421 -20.11 -4.80 -13.18
C ALA A 421 -21.29 -4.50 -12.21
N ALA A 422 -21.05 -4.58 -10.90
CA ALA A 422 -21.96 -4.13 -9.84
C ALA A 422 -21.95 -2.59 -9.64
N GLY A 423 -21.22 -1.86 -10.48
CA GLY A 423 -21.17 -0.42 -10.56
C GLY A 423 -20.24 0.26 -9.56
N VAL A 424 -19.20 -0.43 -9.06
CA VAL A 424 -18.10 0.21 -8.31
C VAL A 424 -17.17 0.93 -9.30
N ASP A 425 -16.81 2.18 -9.02
CA ASP A 425 -15.90 2.98 -9.86
C ASP A 425 -14.42 2.62 -9.58
N VAL A 426 -14.00 1.43 -10.02
CA VAL A 426 -12.60 1.00 -9.96
C VAL A 426 -11.90 1.35 -11.27
N ARG A 427 -10.85 2.16 -11.18
CA ARG A 427 -10.19 2.76 -12.36
C ARG A 427 -8.83 2.16 -12.72
N GLY A 428 -8.26 1.34 -11.85
CA GLY A 428 -6.97 0.72 -12.11
C GLY A 428 -6.59 -0.37 -11.13
N TYR A 429 -5.58 -1.14 -11.51
CA TYR A 429 -5.01 -2.23 -10.74
C TYR A 429 -3.48 -2.25 -10.87
N PHE A 430 -2.81 -2.27 -9.72
CA PHE A 430 -1.36 -2.37 -9.60
C PHE A 430 -0.98 -3.69 -8.92
N LEU A 431 -0.27 -4.52 -9.67
CA LEU A 431 0.29 -5.77 -9.15
C LEU A 431 1.40 -5.48 -8.13
N TRP A 432 1.24 -5.99 -6.91
CA TRP A 432 2.32 -6.12 -5.93
C TRP A 432 3.04 -7.45 -6.13
N SER A 433 4.24 -7.49 -6.66
CA SER A 433 5.08 -6.36 -7.08
C SER A 433 5.71 -6.60 -8.45
N LEU A 434 6.39 -5.59 -8.99
CA LEU A 434 7.18 -5.79 -10.21
C LEU A 434 8.29 -6.82 -9.97
N LEU A 435 9.09 -6.63 -8.93
CA LEU A 435 10.29 -7.40 -8.63
C LEU A 435 10.14 -8.12 -7.29
N ASP A 436 10.68 -9.34 -7.19
CA ASP A 436 11.06 -9.87 -5.88
C ASP A 436 11.96 -8.86 -5.17
N ASN A 437 11.73 -8.64 -3.88
CA ASN A 437 12.31 -7.52 -3.15
C ASN A 437 12.50 -7.85 -1.66
N PHE A 438 13.00 -6.88 -0.88
CA PHE A 438 13.13 -7.01 0.57
C PHE A 438 11.76 -6.91 1.23
N GLU A 439 11.20 -8.04 1.67
CA GLU A 439 9.88 -8.14 2.30
C GLU A 439 9.96 -7.88 3.82
N TRP A 440 10.39 -6.67 4.17
CA TRP A 440 10.30 -6.14 5.54
C TRP A 440 10.91 -7.08 6.60
N GLY A 441 10.17 -7.42 7.66
CA GLY A 441 10.63 -8.35 8.70
C GLY A 441 11.00 -9.75 8.18
N TYR A 442 10.52 -10.14 7.00
CA TYR A 442 10.83 -11.43 6.37
C TYR A 442 12.10 -11.42 5.52
N GLY A 443 12.73 -10.26 5.34
CA GLY A 443 13.93 -10.13 4.51
C GLY A 443 13.67 -10.58 3.08
N TYR A 444 14.61 -11.32 2.49
CA TYR A 444 14.50 -11.83 1.12
C TYR A 444 13.78 -13.18 1.00
N SER A 445 13.20 -13.68 2.09
CA SER A 445 12.63 -15.03 2.15
C SER A 445 11.23 -15.17 1.55
N LYS A 446 10.59 -14.06 1.17
CA LYS A 446 9.25 -14.01 0.58
C LYS A 446 9.32 -13.29 -0.75
N ARG A 447 8.69 -13.87 -1.77
CA ARG A 447 8.82 -13.45 -3.17
C ARG A 447 7.46 -13.09 -3.74
N PHE A 448 7.19 -11.79 -3.88
CA PHE A 448 5.92 -11.27 -4.43
C PHE A 448 6.00 -10.92 -5.92
N GLY A 449 7.19 -10.83 -6.51
CA GLY A 449 7.38 -10.20 -7.80
C GLY A 449 6.78 -10.97 -8.97
N ALA A 450 6.35 -10.27 -10.01
CA ALA A 450 6.17 -10.82 -11.36
C ALA A 450 7.52 -11.19 -12.01
N VAL A 451 8.61 -10.58 -11.55
CA VAL A 451 9.97 -10.80 -12.01
C VAL A 451 10.78 -11.34 -10.84
N TYR A 452 11.37 -12.51 -11.05
CA TYR A 452 12.30 -13.10 -10.08
C TYR A 452 13.60 -12.29 -10.07
N VAL A 453 14.14 -12.07 -8.87
CA VAL A 453 15.46 -11.46 -8.68
C VAL A 453 16.39 -12.48 -8.03
N ASP A 454 17.48 -12.79 -8.72
CA ASP A 454 18.62 -13.51 -8.17
C ASP A 454 19.50 -12.52 -7.40
N TYR A 455 19.26 -12.34 -6.10
CA TYR A 455 19.88 -11.29 -5.30
C TYR A 455 21.43 -11.25 -5.37
N PRO A 456 22.16 -12.38 -5.32
CA PRO A 456 23.62 -12.38 -5.51
C PRO A 456 24.12 -11.76 -6.82
N THR A 457 23.39 -11.93 -7.93
CA THR A 457 23.82 -11.45 -9.26
C THR A 457 23.09 -10.20 -9.72
N GLY A 458 21.95 -9.89 -9.10
CA GLY A 458 20.99 -8.89 -9.54
C GLY A 458 20.26 -9.27 -10.83
N LYS A 459 20.34 -10.51 -11.31
CA LYS A 459 19.68 -10.91 -12.57
C LYS A 459 18.15 -10.91 -12.41
N ARG A 460 17.45 -10.27 -13.36
CA ARG A 460 15.99 -10.30 -13.49
C ARG A 460 15.55 -11.46 -14.38
N ILE A 461 14.57 -12.23 -13.95
CA ILE A 461 13.97 -13.33 -14.72
C ILE A 461 12.44 -13.19 -14.68
N PRO A 462 11.79 -12.69 -15.75
CA PRO A 462 10.33 -12.61 -15.82
C PRO A 462 9.69 -13.99 -15.61
N LYS A 463 8.84 -14.11 -14.58
CA LYS A 463 8.13 -15.35 -14.26
C LYS A 463 7.01 -15.63 -15.27
N ALA A 464 6.36 -16.79 -15.18
CA ALA A 464 5.19 -17.09 -16.00
C ALA A 464 4.05 -16.07 -15.75
N SER A 465 3.87 -15.63 -14.50
CA SER A 465 2.92 -14.59 -14.13
C SER A 465 3.18 -13.24 -14.79
N ALA A 466 4.44 -12.84 -15.02
CA ALA A 466 4.78 -11.63 -15.77
C ALA A 466 4.21 -11.68 -17.20
N ARG A 467 4.42 -12.81 -17.90
CA ARG A 467 3.91 -13.00 -19.27
C ARG A 467 2.39 -13.02 -19.30
N TRP A 468 1.76 -13.74 -18.37
CA TRP A 468 0.31 -13.77 -18.24
C TRP A 468 -0.28 -12.38 -17.95
N TYR A 469 0.31 -11.63 -17.03
CA TYR A 469 -0.16 -10.30 -16.67
C TYR A 469 0.03 -9.30 -17.82
N ALA A 470 1.11 -9.43 -18.59
CA ALA A 470 1.34 -8.63 -19.79
C ALA A 470 0.23 -8.82 -20.84
N ASP A 471 -0.22 -10.06 -21.05
CA ASP A 471 -1.35 -10.35 -21.96
C ASP A 471 -2.65 -9.72 -21.46
N VAL A 472 -2.92 -9.78 -20.15
CA VAL A 472 -4.08 -9.13 -19.53
C VAL A 472 -4.01 -7.60 -19.70
N ALA A 473 -2.86 -6.99 -19.38
CA ALA A 473 -2.67 -5.55 -19.45
C ALA A 473 -2.82 -5.01 -20.88
N ARG A 474 -2.23 -5.68 -21.87
CA ARG A 474 -2.32 -5.28 -23.29
C ARG A 474 -3.72 -5.43 -23.87
N THR A 475 -4.39 -6.52 -23.53
CA THR A 475 -5.70 -6.83 -24.12
C THR A 475 -6.85 -6.22 -23.35
N GLY A 476 -6.64 -5.85 -22.08
CA GLY A 476 -7.69 -5.50 -21.12
C GLY A 476 -8.67 -6.65 -20.88
N ARG A 477 -8.33 -7.89 -21.25
CA ARG A 477 -9.20 -9.07 -21.17
C ARG A 477 -8.62 -10.05 -20.16
N LEU A 478 -9.46 -10.49 -19.24
CA LEU A 478 -9.16 -11.62 -18.37
C LEU A 478 -9.49 -12.93 -19.11
N PRO A 479 -8.54 -13.86 -19.30
CA PRO A 479 -8.83 -15.16 -19.90
C PRO A 479 -9.90 -15.92 -19.11
N GLU A 480 -10.71 -16.75 -19.77
CA GLU A 480 -11.59 -17.69 -19.06
C GLU A 480 -10.74 -18.71 -18.30
N ASP A 481 -11.17 -19.05 -17.09
CA ASP A 481 -10.46 -20.05 -16.30
C ASP A 481 -10.71 -21.43 -16.91
N LYS A 482 -9.65 -22.11 -17.38
CA LYS A 482 -9.78 -23.41 -18.05
C LYS A 482 -10.13 -24.56 -17.08
N ASN A 483 -10.30 -24.25 -15.80
CA ASN A 483 -10.58 -25.20 -14.73
C ASN A 483 -12.06 -25.28 -14.30
N ASP A 484 -12.96 -24.48 -14.89
CA ASP A 484 -14.40 -24.51 -14.55
C ASP A 484 -15.17 -25.70 -15.19
N ASP A 485 -14.44 -26.60 -15.88
CA ASP A 485 -14.96 -27.80 -16.56
C ASP A 485 -14.59 -29.12 -15.84
N ARG A 486 -14.26 -29.11 -14.53
CA ARG A 486 -13.95 -30.34 -13.78
C ARG A 486 -14.69 -30.52 -12.45
#